data_AF-A0A8T6NGS5-F1
#
_entry.id   AF-A0A8T6NGS5-F1
#
_cell.length_a   1.000
_cell.length_b   1.000
_cell.length_c   1.000
_cell.angle_alpha   90.00
_cell.angle_beta   90.00
_cell.angle_gamma   90.00
#
_symmetry.space_group_name_H-M   'P 1'
#
loop_
_entity.id
_entity.type
_entity.pdbx_description
1 polymer ?
#
loop_
_entity_poly.entity_id
_entity_poly.type
_entity_poly.pdbx_seq_one_letter_code
_entity_poly.pdbx_strand_id
1 'polypeptide(L)' 'MDDQLSPEERARYARHLILPEMGEEGQKKLKKSSVIVVGAGGLGSPTLLYLAAAGVGKIGII' A
#
# COMPACT_ATOMS: atom_id res chain seq x y z
N MET A 1 14.91 9.93 -5.46
CA MET A 1 13.52 9.64 -5.06
C MET A 1 13.55 9.22 -3.62
N ASP A 2 12.75 9.88 -2.78
CA ASP A 2 12.83 9.75 -1.33
C ASP A 2 12.41 8.33 -0.91
N ASP A 3 13.37 7.58 -0.36
CA ASP A 3 13.22 6.18 0.01
C ASP A 3 12.72 6.00 1.45
N GLN A 4 12.33 7.12 2.08
CA GLN A 4 11.87 7.15 3.46
C GLN A 4 10.35 7.26 3.53
N LEU A 5 9.80 6.70 4.61
CA LEU A 5 8.41 6.94 4.97
C LEU A 5 8.34 8.29 5.69
N SER A 6 7.40 9.14 5.27
CA SER A 6 7.13 10.39 5.99
C SER A 6 6.63 10.10 7.42
N PRO A 7 6.70 11.07 8.34
CA PRO A 7 6.11 10.92 9.67
C PRO A 7 4.62 10.52 9.63
N GLU A 8 3.86 11.06 8.68
CA GLU A 8 2.44 10.74 8.49
C GLU A 8 2.25 9.31 7.99
N GLU A 9 3.10 8.84 7.07
CA GLU A 9 3.08 7.45 6.61
C GLU A 9 3.47 6.48 7.72
N ARG A 10 4.47 6.81 8.53
CA ARG A 10 4.86 6.00 9.70
C ARG A 10 3.72 5.88 10.70
N ALA A 11 3.00 6.97 10.96
CA ALA A 11 1.80 6.95 11.81
C ALA A 11 0.67 6.11 11.19
N ARG A 12 0.40 6.28 9.89
CA ARG A 12 -0.64 5.54 9.16
C ARG A 12 -0.36 4.03 9.12
N TYR A 13 0.90 3.64 8.92
CA TYR A 13 1.31 2.24 8.74
C TYR A 13 1.89 1.61 10.02
N ALA A 14 1.82 2.26 11.18
CA ALA A 14 2.43 1.81 12.43
C ALA A 14 2.11 0.34 12.77
N ARG A 15 0.87 -0.10 12.51
CA ARG A 15 0.43 -1.49 12.74
C ARG A 15 0.97 -2.49 11.72
N HIS A 16 1.32 -2.05 10.51
CA HIS A 16 1.99 -2.90 9.51
C HIS A 16 3.50 -2.97 9.76
N LEU A 17 4.10 -1.88 10.25
CA LEU A 17 5.55 -1.80 10.53
C LEU A 17 6.00 -2.76 11.65
N ILE A 18 5.11 -3.11 12.57
CA ILE A 18 5.41 -4.07 13.64
C ILE A 18 5.28 -5.54 13.21
N LEU A 19 4.73 -5.82 12.02
CA LEU A 19 4.57 -7.19 11.55
C LEU A 19 5.93 -7.73 11.08
N PRO A 20 6.39 -8.89 11.59
CA PRO A 20 7.71 -9.46 11.27
C PRO A 20 7.98 -9.61 9.77
N GLU A 21 6.95 -9.95 9.00
CA GLU A 21 7.05 -10.22 7.55
C GLU A 21 6.95 -8.96 6.69
N MET A 22 6.53 -7.83 7.26
CA MET A 22 6.47 -6.54 6.55
C MET A 22 7.63 -5.63 6.95
N GLY A 23 7.66 -5.21 8.22
CA GLY A 23 8.62 -4.21 8.70
C GLY A 23 8.64 -2.92 7.87
N GLU A 24 9.68 -2.11 8.09
CA GLU A 24 9.87 -0.86 7.34
C GLU A 24 10.27 -1.13 5.88
N GLU A 25 11.06 -2.17 5.61
CA GLU A 25 11.46 -2.51 4.24
C GLU A 25 10.27 -2.96 3.37
N GLY A 26 9.38 -3.80 3.90
CA GLY A 26 8.19 -4.26 3.18
C GLY A 26 7.24 -3.12 2.87
N GLN A 27 7.02 -2.21 3.83
CA GLN A 27 6.19 -1.03 3.59
C GLN A 27 6.79 -0.09 2.54
N LYS A 28 8.12 0.11 2.52
CA LYS A 28 8.82 0.86 1.47
C LYS A 28 8.69 0.19 0.11
N LYS A 29 8.79 -1.14 0.04
CA LYS A 29 8.56 -1.91 -1.19
C LYS A 29 7.13 -1.74 -1.71
N LEU A 30 6.11 -1.80 -0.84
CA LEU A 30 4.72 -1.53 -1.20
C LEU A 30 4.51 -0.10 -1.72
N LYS A 31 5.09 0.90 -1.04
CA LYS A 31 5.04 2.31 -1.48
C LYS A 31 5.64 2.52 -2.87
N LYS A 32 6.63 1.72 -3.26
CA LYS A 32 7.25 1.76 -4.61
C LYS A 32 6.53 0.91 -5.65
N SER A 33 5.59 0.06 -5.25
CA SER A 33 4.94 -0.87 -6.16
C SER A 33 3.83 -0.21 -6.98
N SER A 34 3.44 -0.88 -8.06
CA SER A 34 2.32 -0.47 -8.91
C SER A 34 1.46 -1.69 -9.21
N VAL A 35 0.14 -1.53 -9.15
CA VAL A 35 -0.85 -2.57 -9.42
C VAL A 35 -1.90 -2.03 -10.38
N ILE A 36 -2.43 -2.90 -11.25
CA ILE A 36 -3.60 -2.61 -12.06
C ILE A 36 -4.76 -3.52 -11.63
N VAL A 37 -5.92 -2.94 -11.38
CA VAL A 37 -7.15 -3.68 -11.05
C VAL A 37 -8.10 -3.52 -12.23
N VAL A 38 -8.49 -4.65 -12.82
CA VAL A 38 -9.44 -4.70 -13.93
C VAL A 38 -10.83 -5.00 -13.37
N GLY A 39 -11.72 -4.03 -13.53
CA GLY A 39 -13.07 -4.02 -12.97
C GLY A 39 -13.11 -3.36 -11.59
N ALA A 40 -13.97 -2.34 -11.45
CA ALA A 40 -14.25 -1.65 -10.19
C ALA A 40 -15.65 -1.99 -9.61
N GLY A 41 -16.16 -3.20 -9.89
CA GLY A 41 -17.42 -3.72 -9.36
C GLY A 41 -17.27 -4.46 -8.03
N GLY A 42 -18.16 -5.40 -7.74
CA GLY A 42 -18.23 -6.06 -6.41
C GLY A 42 -16.95 -6.76 -5.94
N LEU A 43 -16.06 -7.17 -6.85
CA LEU A 43 -14.74 -7.71 -6.52
C LEU A 43 -13.66 -6.62 -6.47
N GLY A 44 -13.69 -5.70 -7.42
CA GLY A 44 -12.69 -4.63 -7.52
C GLY A 44 -12.75 -3.64 -6.35
N SER A 45 -13.95 -3.23 -5.94
CA SER A 45 -14.12 -2.24 -4.87
C SER A 45 -13.46 -2.66 -3.54
N PRO A 46 -13.69 -3.88 -2.99
CA PRO A 46 -13.00 -4.29 -1.77
C PRO A 46 -11.49 -4.49 -1.99
N THR A 47 -11.06 -5.01 -3.14
CA THR A 47 -9.63 -5.14 -3.44
C THR A 47 -8.93 -3.77 -3.44
N LEU A 48 -9.51 -2.77 -4.11
CA LEU A 48 -8.99 -1.41 -4.17
C LEU A 48 -8.88 -0.77 -2.78
N LEU A 49 -9.90 -0.98 -1.93
CA LEU A 49 -9.90 -0.50 -0.55
C LEU A 49 -8.68 -1.02 0.21
N TYR A 50 -8.42 -2.33 0.14
CA TYR A 50 -7.29 -2.94 0.86
C TYR A 50 -5.94 -2.60 0.26
N LEU A 51 -5.80 -2.52 -1.07
CA LEU A 51 -4.56 -2.09 -1.73
C LEU A 51 -4.18 -0.65 -1.33
N ALA A 52 -5.15 0.26 -1.29
CA ALA A 52 -4.95 1.64 -0.88
C ALA A 52 -4.65 1.76 0.63
N ALA A 53 -5.31 0.95 1.47
CA ALA A 53 -5.06 0.90 2.90
C ALA A 53 -3.67 0.33 3.23
N ALA A 54 -3.23 -0.69 2.49
CA ALA A 54 -1.91 -1.30 2.61
C ALA A 54 -0.77 -0.37 2.16
N GLY A 55 -1.07 0.66 1.36
CA GLY A 55 -0.10 1.67 0.92
C GLY A 55 0.62 1.31 -0.38
N VAL A 56 -0.07 0.65 -1.33
CA VAL A 56 0.43 0.49 -2.70
C VAL A 56 0.63 1.87 -3.33
N GLY A 57 1.83 2.11 -3.88
CA GLY A 57 2.23 3.43 -4.39
C GLY A 57 1.40 3.94 -5.55
N LYS A 58 1.05 3.05 -6.48
CA LYS A 58 0.23 3.40 -7.65
C LYS A 58 -0.78 2.30 -7.94
N ILE A 59 -2.05 2.70 -8.01
CA ILE A 59 -3.15 1.80 -8.37
C ILE A 59 -3.79 2.33 -9.64
N GLY A 60 -3.68 1.56 -10.74
CA GLY A 60 -4.44 1.78 -11.96
C GLY A 60 -5.74 1.01 -11.93
N ILE A 61 -6.81 1.59 -12.49
CA ILE A 61 -8.15 0.99 -12.53
C ILE A 61 -8.65 1.08 -13.97
N ILE A 62 -9.15 -0.03 -14.50
CA ILE A 62 -9.77 -0.13 -15.84
C ILE A 62 -11.14 -0.80 -15.72
#